data_AF-F2RL28-F1
#
_entry.id   AF-F2RL28-F1
#
_cell.length_a   1.000
_cell.length_b   1.000
_cell.length_c   1.000
_cell.angle_alpha   90.00
_cell.angle_beta   90.00
_cell.angle_gamma   90.00
#
_symmetry.space_group_name_H-M   'P 1'
#
loop_
_entity.id
_entity.type
_entity.pdbx_description
1 polymer ?
#
loop_
_entity_poly.entity_id
_entity_poly.type
_entity_poly.pdbx_seq_one_letter_code
_entity_poly.pdbx_strand_id
1 'polypeptide(L)'
;MDRSSLEELLTPINSASDPTSYSVRVAVLLDGERPEASDWHVAEWRTVDGVHHAALLVGPGGAVELGPGAYRVWAEITAPPEKPVVASPRFSID
;
A
#
# COMPACT_ATOMS: atom_id res chain seq x y z
N MET A 1 5.33 -24.12 -8.22
CA MET A 1 4.08 -23.35 -8.24
C MET A 1 3.35 -23.69 -9.51
N ASP A 2 2.17 -24.30 -9.37
CA ASP A 2 1.26 -24.50 -10.50
C ASP A 2 0.79 -23.12 -10.96
N ARG A 3 1.00 -22.78 -12.24
CA ARG A 3 0.78 -21.41 -12.77
C ARG A 3 -0.70 -21.08 -12.98
N SER A 4 -1.61 -21.92 -12.48
CA SER A 4 -3.06 -21.81 -12.65
C SER A 4 -3.82 -21.27 -11.44
N SER A 5 -3.13 -20.95 -10.34
CA SER A 5 -3.78 -20.52 -9.10
C SER A 5 -3.74 -19.01 -8.90
N LEU A 6 -4.87 -18.45 -8.48
CA LEU A 6 -4.98 -17.11 -7.94
C LEU A 6 -4.40 -17.12 -6.52
N GLU A 7 -3.48 -16.21 -6.22
CA GLU A 7 -2.81 -16.13 -4.92
C GLU A 7 -3.01 -14.74 -4.30
N GLU A 8 -3.19 -14.69 -2.97
CA GLU A 8 -3.23 -13.43 -2.24
C GLU A 8 -1.79 -13.02 -1.86
N LEU A 9 -1.31 -11.95 -2.48
CA LEU A 9 -0.02 -11.33 -2.17
C LEU A 9 -0.19 -10.41 -0.96
N LEU A 10 0.41 -10.79 0.16
CA LEU A 10 0.39 -10.01 1.41
C LEU A 10 1.65 -9.17 1.55
N THR A 11 1.52 -7.84 1.41
CA THR A 11 2.63 -6.89 1.57
C THR A 11 2.59 -6.26 2.95
N PRO A 12 3.53 -6.57 3.87
CA PRO A 12 3.49 -6.07 5.24
C PRO A 12 3.73 -4.56 5.29
N ILE A 13 2.91 -3.85 6.07
CA ILE A 13 3.04 -2.41 6.33
C ILE A 13 3.41 -2.21 7.79
N ASN A 14 4.58 -1.62 8.01
CA ASN A 14 5.02 -1.23 9.34
C ASN A 14 4.69 0.25 9.55
N SER A 15 3.71 0.54 10.40
CA SER A 15 3.24 1.89 10.71
C SER A 15 3.14 2.09 12.23
N ALA A 16 3.39 3.32 12.68
CA ALA A 16 3.29 3.69 14.10
C ALA A 16 1.83 3.76 14.60
N SER A 17 0.87 3.85 13.69
CA SER A 17 -0.57 3.89 13.94
C SER A 17 -1.29 2.91 13.01
N ASP A 18 -2.55 2.59 13.33
CA ASP A 18 -3.41 1.75 12.49
C ASP A 18 -3.66 2.43 11.12
N PRO A 19 -3.20 1.84 10.00
CA PRO A 19 -3.36 2.42 8.68
C PRO A 19 -4.68 2.02 8.00
N THR A 20 -5.49 1.13 8.60
CA THR A 20 -6.61 0.45 7.91
C THR A 20 -7.77 1.36 7.55
N SER A 21 -7.81 2.58 8.11
CA SER A 21 -8.77 3.62 7.74
C SER A 21 -8.41 4.37 6.45
N TYR A 22 -7.19 4.21 5.93
CA TYR A 22 -6.74 4.84 4.70
C TYR A 22 -6.92 3.93 3.49
N SER A 23 -7.07 4.52 2.31
CA SER A 23 -7.03 3.72 1.08
C SER A 23 -5.60 3.31 0.78
N VAL A 24 -5.45 2.09 0.26
CA VAL A 24 -4.16 1.50 -0.10
C VAL A 24 -4.19 0.98 -1.53
N ARG A 25 -3.08 1.20 -2.24
CA ARG A 25 -2.82 0.68 -3.58
C ARG A 25 -1.50 -0.07 -3.58
N VAL A 26 -1.39 -1.06 -4.45
CA VAL A 26 -0.19 -1.88 -4.63
C VAL A 26 0.21 -1.92 -6.09
N ALA A 27 1.51 -1.83 -6.35
CA ALA A 27 2.10 -2.10 -7.65
C ALA A 27 3.09 -3.27 -7.52
N VAL A 28 3.02 -4.22 -8.46
CA VAL A 28 3.91 -5.40 -8.51
C VAL A 28 4.68 -5.34 -9.82
N LEU A 29 5.99 -5.12 -9.74
CA LEU A 29 6.85 -4.83 -10.89
C LEU A 29 8.08 -5.71 -10.89
N LEU A 30 8.76 -5.83 -12.02
CA LEU A 30 10.06 -6.51 -12.03
C LEU A 30 11.05 -5.74 -11.15
N ASP A 31 11.94 -6.45 -10.48
CA ASP A 31 12.93 -5.79 -9.62
C ASP A 31 13.82 -4.84 -10.43
N GLY A 32 14.03 -3.64 -9.90
CA GLY A 32 14.72 -2.54 -10.59
C GLY A 32 13.80 -1.53 -11.29
N GLU A 33 12.51 -1.85 -11.48
CA GLU A 33 11.53 -0.92 -12.02
C GLU A 33 10.92 -0.01 -10.94
N ARG A 34 10.42 1.16 -11.37
CA ARG A 34 9.71 2.12 -10.51
C ARG A 34 8.27 2.27 -11.00
N PRO A 35 7.27 2.35 -10.09
CA PRO A 35 5.88 2.50 -10.49
C PRO A 35 5.59 3.79 -11.25
N GLU A 36 4.83 3.65 -12.33
CA GLU A 36 4.12 4.69 -13.03
C GLU A 36 2.64 4.70 -12.64
N ALA A 37 1.89 5.70 -13.10
CA ALA A 37 0.50 5.90 -12.68
C ALA A 37 -0.41 4.71 -12.99
N SER A 38 -0.14 3.96 -14.05
CA SER A 38 -0.93 2.80 -14.51
C SER A 38 -0.67 1.52 -13.71
N ASP A 39 0.43 1.42 -12.97
CA ASP A 39 0.86 0.16 -12.33
C ASP A 39 0.14 -0.13 -11.01
N TRP A 40 -0.59 0.87 -10.52
CA TRP A 40 -1.17 0.85 -9.19
C TRP A 40 -2.59 0.29 -9.19
N HIS A 41 -2.75 -0.85 -8.51
CA HIS A 41 -4.02 -1.53 -8.30
C HIS A 41 -4.58 -1.22 -6.91
N VAL A 42 -5.90 -1.15 -6.79
CA VAL A 42 -6.56 -1.06 -5.46
C VAL A 42 -6.27 -2.34 -4.68
N ALA A 43 -5.83 -2.19 -3.44
CA ALA A 43 -5.55 -3.29 -2.53
C ALA A 43 -6.49 -3.23 -1.31
N GLU A 44 -6.60 -4.35 -0.61
CA GLU A 44 -7.39 -4.45 0.62
C GLU A 44 -6.48 -4.56 1.84
N TRP A 45 -6.94 -4.07 2.99
CA TRP A 45 -6.24 -4.32 4.25
C TRP A 45 -6.55 -5.72 4.77
N ARG A 46 -5.50 -6.48 5.11
CA ARG A 46 -5.58 -7.73 5.85
C ARG A 46 -4.73 -7.63 7.11
N THR A 47 -5.23 -8.11 8.24
CA THR A 47 -4.45 -8.19 9.49
C THR A 47 -4.18 -9.66 9.80
N VAL A 48 -2.90 -10.02 9.80
CA VAL A 48 -2.43 -11.39 10.09
C VAL A 48 -1.45 -11.30 11.24
N ASP A 49 -1.73 -12.02 12.32
CA ASP A 49 -0.91 -12.06 13.54
C ASP A 49 -0.55 -10.66 14.09
N GLY A 50 -1.50 -9.72 13.99
CA GLY A 50 -1.34 -8.34 14.45
C GLY A 50 -0.57 -7.42 13.50
N VAL A 51 -0.14 -7.91 12.33
CA VAL A 51 0.55 -7.11 11.30
C VAL A 51 -0.43 -6.77 10.17
N HIS A 52 -0.51 -5.49 9.83
CA HIS A 52 -1.32 -5.01 8.71
C HIS A 52 -0.58 -5.26 7.39
N HIS A 53 -1.31 -5.77 6.41
CA HIS A 53 -0.82 -6.04 5.06
C HIS A 53 -1.73 -5.37 4.04
N ALA A 54 -1.11 -4.83 2.99
CA ALA A 54 -1.82 -4.53 1.75
C ALA A 54 -1.91 -5.83 0.94
N ALA A 55 -3.13 -6.32 0.73
CA ALA A 55 -3.42 -7.57 0.05
C ALA A 55 -3.88 -7.30 -1.39
N LEU A 56 -3.27 -8.02 -2.33
CA LEU A 56 -3.61 -7.97 -3.75
C LEU A 56 -3.70 -9.39 -4.31
N LEU A 57 -4.76 -9.68 -5.07
CA LEU A 57 -4.87 -10.95 -5.78
C LEU A 57 -3.99 -10.92 -7.03
N VAL A 58 -3.07 -11.87 -7.15
CA VAL A 58 -2.14 -12.04 -8.28
C VAL A 58 -2.31 -13.41 -8.94
N GLY A 59 -1.86 -13.54 -10.18
CA GLY A 59 -2.05 -14.73 -11.00
C GLY A 59 -3.25 -14.62 -11.95
N PRO A 60 -3.60 -15.70 -12.65
CA PRO A 60 -4.65 -15.69 -13.67
C PRO A 60 -5.99 -15.18 -13.13
N GLY A 61 -6.55 -14.15 -13.77
CA GLY A 61 -7.79 -13.50 -13.33
C GLY A 61 -7.67 -12.58 -12.10
N GLY A 62 -6.45 -12.40 -11.58
CA GLY A 62 -6.13 -11.42 -10.54
C GLY A 62 -5.90 -10.02 -11.10
N ALA A 63 -5.44 -9.11 -10.24
CA ALA A 63 -5.09 -7.75 -10.63
C ALA A 63 -3.82 -7.69 -11.49
N VAL A 64 -2.89 -8.63 -11.28
CA VAL A 64 -1.61 -8.73 -12.00
C VAL A 64 -1.35 -10.19 -12.36
N GLU A 65 -1.11 -10.46 -13.64
CA GLU A 65 -0.61 -11.76 -14.10
C GLU A 65 0.92 -11.79 -14.01
N LEU A 66 1.46 -12.76 -13.28
CA LEU A 66 2.90 -12.87 -13.04
C LEU A 66 3.53 -13.95 -13.91
N GLY A 67 4.55 -13.54 -14.67
CA GLY A 67 5.45 -14.44 -15.38
C GLY A 67 6.62 -14.90 -14.51
N PRO A 68 7.52 -15.75 -15.03
CA PRO A 68 8.78 -16.05 -14.35
C PRO A 68 9.63 -14.78 -14.20
N GLY A 69 10.00 -14.43 -12.97
CA GLY A 69 10.82 -13.25 -12.71
C GLY A 69 11.04 -13.00 -11.22
N ALA A 70 11.93 -12.06 -10.92
CA ALA A 70 12.06 -11.47 -9.59
C ALA A 70 11.27 -10.16 -9.57
N TYR A 71 10.40 -10.01 -8.58
CA TYR A 71 9.49 -8.88 -8.48
C TYR A 71 9.75 -8.06 -7.22
N ARG A 72 9.45 -6.77 -7.30
CA ARG A 72 9.35 -5.85 -6.17
C ARG A 72 7.92 -5.38 -6.04
N VAL A 73 7.46 -5.30 -4.80
CA VAL A 73 6.14 -4.80 -4.46
C VAL A 73 6.26 -3.42 -3.84
N TRP A 74 5.43 -2.50 -4.30
CA TRP A 74 5.32 -1.15 -3.78
C TRP A 74 3.93 -0.97 -3.19
N ALA A 75 3.84 -0.27 -2.06
CA ALA A 75 2.58 0.10 -1.45
C ALA A 75 2.46 1.62 -1.37
N GLU A 76 1.31 2.14 -1.77
CA GLU A 76 0.94 3.54 -1.66
C GLU A 76 -0.26 3.66 -0.73
N ILE A 77 -0.14 4.44 0.34
CA ILE A 77 -1.20 4.69 1.31
C ILE A 77 -1.60 6.16 1.20
N THR A 78 -2.87 6.41 0.89
CA THR A 78 -3.39 7.78 0.80
C THR A 78 -3.99 8.19 2.14
N ALA A 79 -3.22 8.94 2.93
CA ALA A 79 -3.70 9.57 4.15
C ALA A 79 -4.18 11.02 3.88
N PRO A 80 -5.16 11.55 4.65
CA PRO A 80 -5.48 12.96 4.64
C PRO A 80 -4.25 13.84 4.95
N PRO A 81 -4.14 15.04 4.39
CA PRO A 81 -3.02 15.94 4.70
C PRO A 81 -3.05 16.34 6.18
N GLU A 82 -1.89 16.27 6.83
CA GLU A 82 -1.71 16.84 8.16
C GLU A 82 -1.87 18.37 8.11
N LYS A 83 -2.62 18.93 9.07
CA LYS A 83 -2.84 20.37 9.21
C LYS A 83 -2.42 20.83 10.62
N PRO A 84 -1.12 21.11 10.85
CA PRO A 84 -0.66 21.54 12.16
C PRO A 84 -1.22 22.92 12.51
N VAL A 85 -1.72 23.06 13.73
CA VAL A 85 -2.13 24.36 14.31
C VAL A 85 -1.10 24.76 15.36
N VAL A 86 -0.52 25.94 15.22
CA VAL A 86 0.49 26.48 16.14
C VAL A 86 -0.05 27.76 16.77
N ALA A 87 -0.01 27.84 18.10
CA ALA A 87 -0.37 29.05 18.81
C ALA A 87 0.75 30.10 18.68
N SER A 88 0.38 31.34 18.37
CA SER A 88 1.27 32.48 18.58
C SER A 88 1.27 32.88 20.07
N PRO A 89 2.33 33.56 20.56
CA PRO A 89 2.27 34.23 21.86
C PRO A 89 1.06 35.16 21.95
N ARG A 90 0.50 35.28 23.17
CA ARG A 90 -0.56 36.28 23.43
C ARG A 90 -0.02 37.68 23.19
N PHE A 91 -0.82 38.54 22.56
CA PHE A 91 -0.56 39.98 22.49
C PHE A 91 -1.77 40.73 23.04
N SER A 92 -1.52 41.92 23.58
CA SER A 92 -2.51 42.87 24.09
C SER A 92 -2.27 44.22 23.42
N ILE A 93 -3.35 44.99 23.24
CA ILE A 93 -3.31 46.37 22.78
C ILE A 93 -3.78 47.22 23.96
N ASP A 94 -2.94 48.16 24.38
CA ASP A 94 -3.29 49.22 25.34
C ASP A 94 -3.83 50.46 24.62
#